data_AF-A0A661C852-F1
#
_entry.id   AF-A0A661C852-F1
#
_cell.length_a   1.000
_cell.length_b   1.000
_cell.length_c   1.000
_cell.angle_alpha   90.00
_cell.angle_beta   90.00
_cell.angle_gamma   90.00
#
_symmetry.space_group_name_H-M   'P 1'
#
loop_
_entity.id
_entity.type
_entity.pdbx_description
1 polymer ?
#
loop_
_entity_poly.entity_id
_entity_poly.type
_entity_poly.pdbx_seq_one_letter_code
_entity_poly.pdbx_strand_id
1 'polypeptide(L)' 'FKDISTGTYAISVVHDKNNNSKMDTFLGIPQEPYGNSGDYTSFKPNYEDSKFNVSNQNLSINIEVH' A
#
# COMPACT_ATOMS: atom_id res chain seq x y z
N PHE A 1 10.48 6.68 6.87
CA PHE A 1 9.78 7.78 7.56
C PHE A 1 10.41 8.02 8.92
N LYS A 2 10.30 9.22 9.50
CA LYS A 2 10.76 9.56 10.86
C LYS A 2 9.56 10.05 11.68
N ASP A 3 9.65 9.93 13.00
CA ASP A 3 8.67 10.46 13.96
C ASP A 3 7.23 9.95 13.75
N ILE A 4 7.09 8.66 13.41
CA ILE A 4 5.79 7.99 13.31
C ILE A 4 5.34 7.55 14.71
N SER A 5 4.14 7.95 15.11
CA SER A 5 3.54 7.51 16.37
C SER A 5 3.34 5.99 16.40
N THR A 6 3.39 5.41 17.60
CA THR A 6 3.03 4.00 17.77
C THR A 6 1.55 3.78 17.46
N GLY A 7 1.23 2.66 16.83
CA GLY A 7 -0.14 2.36 16.46
C GLY A 7 -0.24 1.25 15.43
N THR A 8 -1.45 1.05 14.92
CA THR A 8 -1.71 0.09 13.85
C THR A 8 -1.87 0.86 12.54
N TYR A 9 -1.16 0.42 11.51
CA TYR A 9 -1.09 1.09 10.22
C TYR A 9 -1.28 0.07 9.10
N ALA A 10 -1.75 0.54 7.96
CA ALA A 10 -1.71 -0.19 6.70
C ALA A 10 -1.09 0.73 5.64
N ILE A 11 -0.34 0.17 4.70
CA ILE A 11 0.25 0.91 3.58
C ILE A 11 -0.37 0.37 2.30
N SER A 12 -0.78 1.27 1.41
CA SER A 12 -1.14 0.97 0.03
C SER A 12 -0.29 1.86 -0.87
N VAL A 13 0.22 1.30 -1.96
CA VAL A 13 1.09 1.99 -2.92
C VAL A 13 0.52 1.83 -4.32
N VAL A 14 0.66 2.89 -5.11
CA VAL A 14 0.33 2.93 -6.53
C VAL A 14 1.51 3.53 -7.26
N HIS A 15 1.95 2.89 -8.33
CA HIS A 15 3.02 3.40 -9.19
C HIS A 15 2.40 4.19 -10.34
N ASP A 16 2.40 5.51 -10.23
CA ASP A 16 2.03 6.43 -11.31
C ASP A 16 3.08 6.37 -12.43
N LYS A 17 2.86 5.47 -13.39
CA LYS A 17 3.80 5.15 -14.47
C LYS A 17 3.72 6.18 -15.60
N ASN A 18 2.54 6.76 -15.81
CA ASN A 18 2.32 7.73 -16.88
C ASN A 18 2.36 9.20 -16.42
N ASN A 19 2.63 9.43 -15.13
CA ASN A 19 2.82 10.73 -14.50
C ASN A 19 1.58 11.64 -14.59
N ASN A 20 0.39 11.06 -14.41
CA ASN A 20 -0.88 11.78 -14.45
C ASN A 20 -1.49 12.03 -13.06
N SER A 21 -0.81 11.58 -11.99
CA SER A 21 -1.21 11.69 -10.58
C SER A 21 -2.56 11.03 -10.27
N LYS A 22 -2.96 10.06 -11.08
CA LYS A 22 -4.21 9.31 -10.92
C LYS A 22 -3.91 7.83 -11.10
N MET A 23 -4.75 7.02 -10.49
CA MET A 23 -4.75 5.59 -10.77
C MET A 23 -5.65 5.32 -11.97
N ASP A 24 -5.06 4.95 -13.10
CA ASP A 24 -5.84 4.60 -14.29
C ASP A 24 -6.53 3.25 -14.13
N THR A 25 -7.80 3.20 -14.56
CA THR A 25 -8.61 1.99 -14.52
C THR A 25 -9.37 1.79 -15.82
N PHE A 26 -9.43 0.54 -16.28
CA PHE A 26 -10.26 0.14 -17.41
C PHE A 26 -11.26 -0.91 -16.95
N LEU A 27 -12.56 -0.60 -17.03
CA LEU A 27 -13.63 -1.44 -16.48
C LEU A 27 -13.42 -1.83 -15.00
N GLY A 28 -12.82 -0.92 -14.20
CA GLY A 28 -12.50 -1.16 -12.79
C GLY A 28 -11.21 -1.96 -12.54
N ILE A 29 -10.48 -2.32 -13.60
CA ILE A 29 -9.19 -3.00 -13.51
C ILE A 29 -8.07 -1.95 -13.53
N PRO A 30 -7.21 -1.91 -12.49
CA PRO A 30 -5.93 -1.21 -12.50
C PRO A 30 -5.13 -1.35 -13.79
N GLN A 31 -4.68 -0.24 -14.35
CA GLN A 31 -3.75 -0.24 -15.49
C GLN A 31 -2.29 -0.01 -15.07
N GLU A 32 -2.07 0.35 -13.81
CA GLU A 32 -0.77 0.67 -13.25
C GLU A 32 -0.46 -0.22 -12.04
N PRO A 33 0.82 -0.48 -11.74
CA PRO A 33 1.16 -1.37 -10.65
C PRO A 33 0.70 -0.83 -9.30
N TYR A 34 0.14 -1.70 -8.47
CA TYR A 34 -0.28 -1.37 -7.12
C TYR A 34 0.09 -2.48 -6.13
N GLY A 35 0.10 -2.16 -4.85
CA GLY A 35 0.41 -3.11 -3.79
C GLY A 35 -0.10 -2.66 -2.42
N ASN A 36 -0.27 -3.61 -1.51
CA ASN A 36 -0.63 -3.33 -0.11
C ASN A 36 0.36 -4.03 0.81
N SER A 37 0.54 -3.51 2.03
CA SER A 37 1.27 -4.23 3.07
C SER A 37 0.54 -5.52 3.46
N GLY A 38 1.28 -6.56 3.88
CA GLY A 38 0.71 -7.87 4.18
C GLY A 38 0.50 -8.73 2.94
N ASP A 39 -0.30 -9.80 3.06
CA ASP A 39 -0.53 -10.79 2.00
C ASP A 39 -1.76 -10.46 1.14
N TYR A 40 -2.19 -9.18 1.12
CA TYR A 40 -3.42 -8.75 0.48
C TYR A 40 -3.18 -8.17 -0.93
N THR A 41 -3.56 -8.93 -1.95
CA THR A 41 -3.23 -8.66 -3.37
C THR A 41 -4.31 -7.92 -4.15
N SER A 42 -5.46 -7.57 -3.54
CA SER A 42 -6.55 -6.90 -4.26
C SER A 42 -6.34 -5.38 -4.32
N PHE A 43 -6.81 -4.79 -5.43
CA PHE A 43 -6.78 -3.34 -5.63
C PHE A 43 -7.62 -2.56 -4.64
N LYS A 44 -8.69 -3.17 -4.12
CA LYS A 44 -9.54 -2.52 -3.11
C LYS A 44 -8.83 -2.62 -1.77
N PRO A 45 -8.28 -1.54 -1.19
CA PRO A 45 -7.51 -1.64 0.05
C PRO A 45 -8.37 -2.25 1.16
N ASN A 46 -7.85 -3.30 1.81
CA ASN A 46 -8.45 -3.89 3.00
C ASN A 46 -7.57 -3.60 4.21
N TYR A 47 -8.07 -2.79 5.14
CA TYR A 47 -7.31 -2.42 6.34
C TYR A 47 -7.01 -3.63 7.23
N GLU A 48 -7.99 -4.51 7.44
CA GLU A 48 -7.83 -5.65 8.34
C GLU A 48 -6.79 -6.65 7.84
N ASP A 49 -6.76 -6.88 6.53
CA ASP A 49 -5.82 -7.81 5.89
C ASP A 49 -4.43 -7.17 5.66
N SER A 50 -4.34 -5.83 5.66
CA SER A 50 -3.10 -5.11 5.36
C SER A 50 -2.42 -4.49 6.58
N LYS A 51 -3.02 -4.61 7.78
CA LYS A 51 -2.52 -3.92 8.98
C LYS A 51 -1.27 -4.56 9.57
N PHE A 52 -0.40 -3.71 10.11
CA PHE A 52 0.75 -4.08 10.92
C PHE A 52 0.91 -3.08 12.08
N ASN A 53 1.65 -3.49 13.11
CA ASN A 53 1.88 -2.64 14.28
C ASN A 53 3.21 -1.90 14.15
N VAL A 54 3.17 -0.59 14.38
CA VAL A 54 4.32 0.28 14.55
C VAL A 54 4.56 0.49 16.04
N SER A 55 5.78 0.21 16.47
CA SER A 55 6.27 0.43 17.83
C SER A 55 7.50 1.35 17.81
N ASN A 56 8.14 1.58 18.96
CA ASN A 56 9.31 2.45 19.11
C ASN A 56 10.62 1.85 18.54
N GLN A 57 10.52 1.01 17.50
CA GLN A 57 11.66 0.37 16.85
C GLN A 57 11.58 0.55 15.33
N ASN A 58 12.74 0.48 14.68
CA ASN A 58 12.79 0.51 13.23
C ASN A 58 12.08 -0.71 12.65
N LEU A 59 11.24 -0.48 11.64
CA LEU A 59 10.46 -1.50 10.97
C LEU A 59 10.69 -1.39 9.45
N SER A 60 10.99 -2.52 8.83
CA SER A 60 11.06 -2.65 7.38
C SER A 60 9.84 -3.41 6.90
N ILE A 61 9.05 -2.78 6.02
CA ILE A 61 7.89 -3.38 5.36
C ILE A 61 8.23 -3.54 3.88
N ASN A 62 8.20 -4.78 3.39
CA ASN A 62 8.30 -5.07 1.97
C ASN A 62 6.87 -5.09 1.39
N ILE A 63 6.69 -4.45 0.23
CA ILE A 63 5.41 -4.43 -0.48
C ILE A 63 5.69 -4.90 -1.90
N GLU A 64 5.04 -5.98 -2.29
CA GLU A 64 5.04 -6.45 -3.67
C GLU A 64 4.04 -5.62 -4.48
N VAL A 65 4.42 -5.24 -5.70
CA VAL A 65 3.56 -4.52 -6.63
C VAL A 65 3.21 -5.42 -7.81
N HIS A 66 1.94 -5.42 -8.18
CA HIS A 66 1.36 -6.26 -9.23
C HIS A 66 0.78 -5.41 -10.36
#